data_AF-A0A529XD85-F1
#
_entry.id   AF-A0A529XD85-F1
#
_cell.length_a   1.000
_cell.length_b   1.000
_cell.length_c   1.000
_cell.angle_alpha   90.00
_cell.angle_beta   90.00
_cell.angle_gamma   90.00
#
_symmetry.space_group_name_H-M   'P 1'
#
loop_
_entity.id
_entity.type
_entity.pdbx_description
1 polymer ?
#
loop_
_entity_poly.entity_id
_entity_poly.type
_entity_poly.pdbx_seq_one_letter_code
_entity_poly.pdbx_strand_id
1 'polypeptide(L)'
;VFVLLGLRRGLAPLIRLRDAVRSRSRSDLEPVEVPGAQSEIRPLIEALNAYMQRVRAQMAAQRRFIANAAHQLRTPLALLSTQASYALRETKADQRQEALVALQTSSGKLARLAEQLLTLSRAEPGSRRPRADRIDLTEAARQVLEAQAPAAIKRDID
;
A
#
# COMPACT_ATOMS: atom_id res chain seq x y z
N VAL A 1 34.17 -2.49 44.39
CA VAL A 1 34.68 -3.12 43.14
C VAL A 1 33.72 -4.15 42.55
N PHE A 2 33.26 -5.15 43.31
CA PHE A 2 32.34 -6.21 42.81
C PHE A 2 30.99 -5.69 42.27
N VAL A 3 30.39 -4.68 42.89
CA VAL A 3 29.12 -4.06 42.41
C VAL A 3 29.30 -3.40 41.04
N LEU A 4 30.39 -2.65 40.85
CA LEU A 4 30.71 -2.01 39.56
C LEU A 4 31.03 -3.05 38.47
N LEU A 5 31.67 -4.16 38.84
CA LEU A 5 31.98 -5.26 37.92
C LEU A 5 30.70 -6.02 37.50
N GLY A 6 29.81 -6.29 38.45
CA GLY A 6 28.50 -6.89 38.21
C GLY A 6 27.61 -6.01 37.34
N LEU A 7 27.58 -4.70 37.59
CA LEU A 7 26.83 -3.73 36.79
C LEU A 7 27.38 -3.63 35.37
N ARG A 8 28.71 -3.56 35.19
CA ARG A 8 29.34 -3.57 33.85
C ARG A 8 29.03 -4.84 33.08
N ARG A 9 29.05 -6.00 33.75
CA ARG A 9 28.78 -7.31 33.13
C ARG A 9 27.29 -7.51 32.83
N GLY A 10 26.40 -6.98 33.66
CA GLY A 10 24.95 -6.95 33.44
C GLY A 10 24.53 -6.03 32.29
N LEU A 11 25.22 -4.90 32.09
CA LEU A 11 24.92 -3.95 31.01
C LEU A 11 25.61 -4.26 29.68
N ALA A 12 26.61 -5.16 29.65
CA ALA A 12 27.33 -5.51 28.43
C ALA A 12 26.43 -6.01 27.28
N PRO A 13 25.39 -6.85 27.50
CA PRO A 13 24.46 -7.25 26.44
C PRO A 13 23.67 -6.09 25.85
N LEU A 14 23.32 -5.07 26.65
CA LEU A 14 22.62 -3.87 26.18
C LEU A 14 23.52 -3.00 25.29
N ILE A 15 24.80 -2.89 25.63
CA ILE A 15 25.79 -2.19 24.80
C ILE A 15 25.95 -2.90 23.46
N ARG A 16 26.07 -4.23 23.46
CA ARG A 16 26.13 -5.03 22.22
C ARG A 16 24.86 -4.89 21.39
N LEU A 17 23.68 -4.91 22.01
CA LEU A 17 22.41 -4.69 21.33
C LEU A 17 22.36 -3.29 20.71
N ARG A 18 22.74 -2.25 21.46
CA ARG A 18 22.83 -0.87 20.95
C ARG A 18 23.75 -0.80 19.75
N ASP A 19 24.93 -1.40 19.84
CA ASP A 19 25.93 -1.33 18.76
C ASP A 19 25.47 -2.09 17.53
N ALA A 20 24.85 -3.27 17.70
CA ALA A 20 24.24 -4.05 16.62
C ALA A 20 23.08 -3.32 15.93
N VAL A 21 22.30 -2.51 16.66
CA VAL A 21 21.25 -1.67 16.08
C VAL A 21 21.84 -0.45 15.37
N ARG A 22 22.88 0.18 15.94
CA ARG A 22 23.51 1.39 15.36
C ARG A 22 24.36 1.11 14.13
N SER A 23 24.95 -0.09 14.03
CA SER A 23 25.77 -0.48 12.88
C SER A 23 24.96 -0.80 11.63
N ARG A 24 23.63 -0.83 11.74
CA ARG A 24 22.74 -1.17 10.63
C ARG A 24 22.34 0.03 9.81
N SER A 25 22.22 -0.19 8.49
CA SER A 25 21.67 0.81 7.58
C SER A 25 20.19 1.03 7.86
N ARG A 26 19.64 2.21 7.50
CA ARG A 26 18.21 2.51 7.65
C ARG A 26 17.28 1.50 6.97
N SER A 27 17.78 0.77 5.97
CA SER A 27 17.04 -0.24 5.21
C SER A 27 17.30 -1.68 5.68
N ASP A 28 18.26 -1.89 6.59
CA ASP A 28 18.57 -3.21 7.11
C ASP A 28 17.70 -3.53 8.32
N LEU A 29 16.71 -4.36 8.06
CA LEU A 29 15.70 -4.76 9.03
C LEU A 29 15.88 -6.23 9.50
N GLU A 30 17.06 -6.85 9.30
CA GLU A 30 17.26 -8.27 9.64
C GLU A 30 16.95 -8.56 11.12
N PRO A 31 16.73 -9.81 11.54
CA PRO A 31 16.71 -10.11 12.97
C PRO A 31 18.02 -9.67 13.61
N VAL A 32 17.95 -8.99 14.75
CA VAL A 32 19.11 -8.68 15.58
C VAL A 32 19.42 -9.89 16.43
N GLU A 33 20.65 -10.37 16.35
CA GLU A 33 21.17 -11.45 17.17
C GLU A 33 22.24 -10.90 18.12
N VAL A 34 22.09 -11.21 19.42
CA VAL A 34 23.08 -10.85 20.44
C VAL A 34 23.52 -12.13 21.16
N PRO A 35 24.60 -12.78 20.69
CA PRO A 35 25.11 -13.99 21.33
C PRO A 35 25.46 -13.75 22.80
N GLY A 36 25.00 -14.66 23.67
CA GLY A 36 25.20 -14.55 25.12
C GLY A 36 24.33 -13.48 25.80
N ALA A 37 23.21 -13.07 25.19
CA ALA A 37 22.21 -12.25 25.85
C ALA A 37 21.64 -12.97 27.09
N GLN A 38 21.54 -12.24 28.20
CA GLN A 38 20.98 -12.74 29.45
C GLN A 38 19.45 -12.86 29.34
N SER A 39 18.83 -13.68 30.19
CA SER A 39 17.39 -13.98 30.19
C SER A 39 16.51 -12.73 30.24
N GLU A 40 16.98 -11.68 30.90
CA GLU A 40 16.28 -10.43 31.12
C GLU A 40 16.24 -9.55 29.86
N ILE A 41 17.22 -9.70 28.96
CA ILE A 41 17.34 -8.91 27.73
C ILE A 41 16.68 -9.61 26.54
N ARG A 42 16.51 -10.93 26.61
CA ARG A 42 15.93 -11.73 25.52
C ARG A 42 14.52 -11.26 25.09
N PRO A 43 13.58 -10.96 26.01
CA PRO A 43 12.27 -10.44 25.63
C PRO A 43 12.33 -9.11 24.87
N LEU A 44 13.32 -8.25 25.18
CA LEU A 44 13.52 -6.98 24.46
C LEU A 44 14.01 -7.22 23.03
N ILE A 45 14.93 -8.17 22.84
CA ILE A 45 15.41 -8.56 21.51
C ILE A 45 14.27 -9.15 20.67
N GLU A 46 13.43 -10.00 21.27
CA GLU A 46 12.26 -10.58 20.62
C GLU A 46 11.25 -9.50 20.22
N ALA A 47 10.93 -8.56 21.12
CA ALA A 47 10.04 -7.44 20.81
C ALA A 47 10.59 -6.54 19.69
N LEU A 48 11.90 -6.27 19.69
CA LEU A 48 12.57 -5.50 18.63
C LEU A 48 12.50 -6.24 17.29
N ASN A 49 12.79 -7.54 17.27
CA ASN A 49 12.75 -8.35 16.05
C ASN A 49 11.33 -8.46 15.50
N ALA A 50 10.33 -8.64 16.37
CA ALA A 50 8.92 -8.61 15.97
C ALA A 50 8.52 -7.25 15.38
N TYR A 51 9.00 -6.14 15.95
CA TYR A 51 8.79 -4.81 15.38
C TYR A 51 9.45 -4.66 13.99
N MET A 52 10.71 -5.04 13.85
CA MET A 52 11.43 -5.01 12.56
C MET A 52 10.71 -5.85 11.50
N GLN A 53 10.22 -7.03 11.87
CA GLN A 53 9.43 -7.88 10.98
C GLN A 53 8.12 -7.20 10.52
N ARG A 54 7.42 -6.50 11.42
CA ARG A 54 6.21 -5.72 11.06
C ARG A 54 6.56 -4.59 10.08
N VAL A 55 7.64 -3.85 10.33
CA VAL A 55 8.12 -2.79 9.42
C VAL A 55 8.48 -3.37 8.05
N ARG A 56 9.16 -4.51 8.00
CA ARG A 56 9.47 -5.22 6.74
C ARG A 56 8.23 -5.57 5.96
N ALA A 57 7.24 -6.15 6.62
CA ALA A 57 6.00 -6.54 5.98
C ALA A 57 5.26 -5.32 5.40
N GLN A 58 5.23 -4.20 6.14
CA GLN A 58 4.65 -2.94 5.66
C GLN A 58 5.41 -2.37 4.46
N MET A 59 6.74 -2.29 4.51
CA MET A 59 7.53 -1.81 3.37
C MET A 59 7.38 -2.71 2.14
N ALA A 60 7.31 -4.04 2.32
CA ALA A 60 7.09 -4.98 1.24
C ALA A 60 5.70 -4.80 0.61
N ALA A 61 4.66 -4.60 1.42
CA ALA A 61 3.31 -4.30 0.94
C ALA A 61 3.29 -2.99 0.13
N GLN A 62 3.88 -1.92 0.67
CA GLN A 62 3.96 -0.62 0.00
C GLN A 62 4.69 -0.71 -1.35
N ARG A 63 5.81 -1.46 -1.42
CA ARG A 63 6.54 -1.68 -2.69
C ARG A 63 5.69 -2.42 -3.72
N ARG A 64 4.97 -3.46 -3.30
CA ARG A 64 4.04 -4.20 -4.17
C ARG A 64 2.89 -3.31 -4.64
N PHE A 65 2.34 -2.48 -3.76
CA PHE A 65 1.30 -1.52 -4.12
C PHE A 65 1.79 -0.53 -5.19
N ILE A 66 2.96 0.09 -5.00
CA ILE A 66 3.55 1.02 -5.96
C ILE A 66 3.81 0.34 -7.30
N ALA A 67 4.38 -0.88 -7.30
CA ALA A 67 4.63 -1.63 -8.51
C ALA A 67 3.32 -1.95 -9.26
N ASN A 68 2.31 -2.45 -8.54
CA ASN A 68 1.00 -2.74 -9.12
C ASN A 68 0.34 -1.47 -9.67
N ALA A 69 0.36 -0.36 -8.95
CA ALA A 69 -0.17 0.92 -9.40
C ALA A 69 0.51 1.38 -10.70
N ALA A 70 1.84 1.33 -10.75
CA ALA A 70 2.60 1.69 -11.95
C ALA A 70 2.23 0.83 -13.15
N HIS A 71 2.12 -0.50 -12.96
CA HIS A 71 1.69 -1.41 -14.02
C HIS A 71 0.27 -1.13 -14.50
N GLN A 72 -0.67 -0.94 -13.58
CA GLN A 72 -2.08 -0.67 -13.90
C GLN A 72 -2.26 0.66 -14.62
N LEU A 73 -1.45 1.68 -14.31
CA LEU A 73 -1.50 2.98 -15.00
C LEU A 73 -0.86 2.93 -16.40
N ARG A 74 0.17 2.12 -16.61
CA ARG A 74 0.91 2.08 -17.89
C ARG A 74 0.05 1.70 -19.08
N THR A 75 -0.82 0.70 -18.92
CA THR A 75 -1.71 0.20 -19.98
C THR A 75 -2.73 1.24 -20.48
N PRO A 76 -3.57 1.85 -19.62
CA PRO A 76 -4.51 2.88 -20.06
C PRO A 76 -3.82 4.15 -20.57
N LEU A 77 -2.64 4.51 -20.07
CA LEU A 77 -1.84 5.61 -20.61
C LEU A 77 -1.34 5.31 -22.04
N ALA A 78 -0.88 4.09 -22.30
CA ALA A 78 -0.47 3.67 -23.64
C ALA A 78 -1.65 3.68 -24.62
N LEU A 79 -2.84 3.25 -24.18
CA LEU A 79 -4.06 3.32 -24.98
C LEU A 79 -4.45 4.77 -25.30
N LEU A 80 -4.44 5.65 -24.30
CA LEU A 80 -4.70 7.08 -24.49
C LEU A 80 -3.73 7.71 -25.50
N SER A 81 -2.44 7.41 -25.38
CA SER A 81 -1.42 7.90 -26.31
C SER A 81 -1.67 7.41 -27.74
N THR A 82 -2.09 6.14 -27.89
CA THR A 82 -2.41 5.56 -29.19
C THR A 82 -3.63 6.22 -29.81
N GLN A 83 -4.70 6.40 -29.04
CA GLN A 83 -5.93 7.06 -29.48
C GLN A 83 -5.70 8.52 -29.85
N ALA A 84 -4.89 9.24 -29.07
CA ALA A 84 -4.51 10.63 -29.38
C ALA A 84 -3.71 10.70 -30.69
N SER A 85 -2.72 9.81 -30.86
CA SER A 85 -1.90 9.75 -32.08
C SER A 85 -2.74 9.41 -33.31
N TYR A 86 -3.72 8.51 -33.17
CA TYR A 86 -4.66 8.17 -34.24
C TYR A 86 -5.56 9.37 -34.60
N ALA A 87 -6.16 10.04 -33.62
CA ALA A 87 -7.00 11.22 -33.84
C ALA A 87 -6.25 12.36 -34.55
N LEU A 88 -4.98 12.57 -34.21
CA LEU A 88 -4.12 13.59 -34.83
C LEU A 88 -3.78 13.30 -36.30
N ARG A 89 -3.73 12.03 -36.69
CA ARG A 89 -3.41 11.61 -38.08
C ARG A 89 -4.65 11.52 -38.96
N GLU A 90 -5.83 11.38 -38.37
CA GLU A 90 -7.05 11.14 -39.12
C GLU A 90 -7.56 12.42 -39.83
N THR A 91 -7.94 12.27 -41.09
CA THR A 91 -8.42 13.35 -41.94
C THR A 91 -9.94 13.37 -42.05
N LYS A 92 -10.58 12.20 -41.94
CA LYS A 92 -12.04 12.06 -41.96
C LYS A 92 -12.64 12.52 -40.63
N ALA A 93 -13.60 13.44 -40.71
CA ALA A 93 -14.23 14.03 -39.52
C ALA A 93 -14.88 12.97 -38.62
N ASP A 94 -15.60 12.01 -39.19
CA ASP A 94 -16.32 10.98 -38.43
C ASP A 94 -15.36 10.06 -37.67
N GLN A 95 -14.28 9.61 -38.30
CA GLN A 95 -13.27 8.74 -37.68
C GLN A 95 -12.45 9.49 -36.63
N ARG A 96 -12.18 10.78 -36.83
CA ARG A 96 -11.57 11.64 -35.82
C ARG A 96 -12.49 11.79 -34.61
N GLN A 97 -13.79 12.00 -34.83
CA GLN A 97 -14.77 12.12 -33.76
C GLN A 97 -14.88 10.82 -32.95
N GLU A 98 -14.90 9.67 -33.61
CA GLU A 98 -14.87 8.36 -32.96
C GLU A 98 -13.63 8.20 -32.07
N ALA A 99 -12.45 8.57 -32.58
CA ALA A 99 -11.21 8.54 -31.83
C ALA A 99 -11.23 9.45 -30.58
N LEU A 100 -11.80 10.65 -30.70
CA LEU A 100 -11.95 11.59 -29.58
C LEU A 100 -12.91 11.06 -28.51
N VAL A 101 -14.04 10.44 -28.91
CA VAL A 101 -14.98 9.80 -27.98
C VAL A 101 -14.31 8.61 -27.26
N ALA A 102 -13.54 7.81 -28.00
CA ALA A 102 -12.78 6.71 -27.42
C ALA A 102 -11.73 7.21 -26.42
N LEU A 103 -11.03 8.31 -26.73
CA LEU A 103 -10.07 8.98 -25.85
C LEU A 103 -10.74 9.51 -24.58
N GLN A 104 -11.89 10.18 -24.70
CA GLN A 104 -12.68 10.65 -23.54
C GLN A 104 -13.08 9.48 -22.64
N THR A 105 -13.52 8.38 -23.23
CA THR A 105 -13.90 7.15 -22.50
C THR A 105 -12.70 6.56 -21.75
N SER A 106 -11.55 6.44 -22.41
CA SER A 106 -10.30 5.95 -21.79
C SER A 106 -9.82 6.86 -20.67
N SER A 107 -9.96 8.18 -20.81
CA SER A 107 -9.62 9.16 -19.77
C SER A 107 -10.48 8.96 -18.52
N GLY A 108 -11.79 8.78 -18.68
CA GLY A 108 -12.69 8.45 -17.57
C GLY A 108 -12.39 7.10 -16.89
N LYS A 109 -11.85 6.11 -17.63
CA LYS A 109 -11.35 4.86 -17.04
C LYS A 109 -10.08 5.09 -16.21
N LEU A 110 -9.14 5.90 -16.72
CA LEU A 110 -7.91 6.26 -16.00
C LEU A 110 -8.21 7.02 -14.70
N ALA A 111 -9.13 7.98 -14.72
CA ALA A 111 -9.56 8.72 -13.55
C ALA A 111 -10.14 7.79 -12.46
N ARG A 112 -11.04 6.86 -12.84
CA ARG A 112 -11.58 5.84 -11.93
C ARG A 112 -10.49 4.94 -11.34
N LEU A 113 -9.52 4.53 -12.14
CA LEU A 113 -8.38 3.75 -11.64
C LEU A 113 -7.55 4.54 -10.61
N ALA A 114 -7.31 5.83 -10.86
CA ALA A 114 -6.60 6.69 -9.92
C ALA A 114 -7.37 6.81 -8.58
N GLU A 115 -8.69 6.99 -8.62
CA GLU A 115 -9.54 7.00 -7.43
C GLU A 115 -9.50 5.67 -6.67
N GLN A 116 -9.52 4.53 -7.38
CA GLN A 116 -9.37 3.21 -6.79
C GLN A 116 -8.02 3.05 -6.08
N LEU A 117 -6.92 3.48 -6.70
CA LEU A 117 -5.59 3.46 -6.10
C LEU A 117 -5.51 4.35 -4.86
N LEU A 118 -6.08 5.55 -4.89
CA LEU A 118 -6.15 6.44 -3.72
C LEU A 118 -6.98 5.83 -2.58
N THR A 119 -8.07 5.13 -2.92
CA THR A 119 -8.92 4.43 -1.96
C THR A 119 -8.17 3.27 -1.30
N LEU A 120 -7.47 2.45 -2.10
CA LEU A 120 -6.66 1.34 -1.61
C LEU A 120 -5.49 1.81 -0.75
N SER A 121 -4.80 2.90 -1.14
CA SER A 121 -3.74 3.51 -0.34
C SER A 121 -4.25 3.94 1.05
N ARG A 122 -5.48 4.45 1.14
CA ARG A 122 -6.11 4.79 2.42
C ARG A 122 -6.55 3.58 3.23
N ALA A 123 -6.70 2.42 2.62
CA ALA A 123 -7.09 1.18 3.28
C ALA A 123 -5.89 0.33 3.76
N GLU A 124 -4.65 0.74 3.48
CA GLU A 124 -3.47 -0.02 3.91
C GLU A 124 -3.34 -0.13 5.45
N PRO A 125 -2.90 -1.30 5.98
CA PRO A 125 -2.78 -1.52 7.42
C PRO A 125 -1.91 -0.48 8.13
N GLY A 126 -2.53 0.31 9.03
CA GLY A 126 -1.88 1.37 9.79
C GLY A 126 -2.34 2.80 9.42
N SER A 127 -3.10 2.97 8.33
CA SER A 127 -3.64 4.28 7.90
C SER A 127 -4.82 4.77 8.74
N ARG A 128 -5.58 3.87 9.38
CA ARG A 128 -6.73 4.18 10.23
C ARG A 128 -6.95 3.12 11.30
N ARG A 129 -7.27 3.57 12.52
CA ARG A 129 -7.85 2.71 13.56
C ARG A 129 -9.21 2.21 13.03
N PRO A 130 -9.54 0.91 13.12
CA PRO A 130 -10.85 0.43 12.70
C PRO A 130 -11.94 1.24 13.42
N ARG A 131 -12.83 1.89 12.66
CA ARG A 131 -14.05 2.46 13.24
C ARG A 131 -14.91 1.28 13.71
N ALA A 132 -15.23 1.27 14.99
CA ALA A 132 -16.09 0.26 15.61
C ALA A 132 -17.54 0.77 15.71
N ASP A 133 -17.97 1.56 14.73
CA ASP A 133 -19.32 2.10 14.70
C ASP A 133 -20.28 0.97 14.28
N ARG A 134 -21.45 0.88 14.92
CA ARG A 134 -22.51 -0.05 14.49
C ARG A 134 -23.12 0.51 13.20
N ILE A 135 -23.14 -0.29 12.14
CA ILE A 135 -23.68 0.07 10.83
C ILE A 135 -24.86 -0.85 10.53
N ASP A 136 -25.97 -0.27 10.04
CA ASP A 136 -27.07 -1.04 9.47
C ASP A 136 -26.72 -1.45 8.04
N LEU A 137 -26.48 -2.75 7.85
CA LEU A 137 -26.12 -3.31 6.55
C LEU A 137 -27.28 -3.24 5.55
N THR A 138 -28.52 -3.23 6.01
CA THR A 138 -29.71 -3.13 5.15
C THR A 138 -29.77 -1.77 4.48
N GLU A 139 -29.58 -0.72 5.29
CA GLU A 139 -29.57 0.66 4.80
C GLU A 139 -28.37 0.92 3.88
N ALA A 140 -27.19 0.43 4.24
CA ALA A 140 -26.02 0.54 3.39
C ALA A 140 -26.20 -0.19 2.05
N ALA A 141 -26.78 -1.40 2.06
CA ALA A 141 -27.07 -2.16 0.84
C ALA A 141 -28.08 -1.43 -0.04
N ARG A 142 -29.15 -0.89 0.54
CA ARG A 142 -30.18 -0.11 -0.17
C ARG A 142 -29.57 1.09 -0.90
N GLN A 143 -28.75 1.88 -0.22
CA GLN A 143 -28.08 3.05 -0.82
C GLN A 143 -27.19 2.67 -2.00
N VAL A 144 -26.45 1.56 -1.89
CA VAL A 144 -25.60 1.07 -2.98
C VAL A 144 -26.45 0.58 -4.17
N LEU A 145 -27.52 -0.16 -3.90
CA LEU A 145 -28.44 -0.65 -4.93
C LEU A 145 -29.12 0.50 -5.67
N GLU A 146 -29.61 1.52 -4.96
CA GLU A 146 -30.21 2.72 -5.56
C GLU A 146 -29.21 3.46 -6.46
N ALA A 147 -27.95 3.57 -6.03
CA ALA A 147 -26.90 4.20 -6.84
C ALA A 147 -26.53 3.39 -8.11
N GLN A 148 -26.67 2.06 -8.08
CA GLN A 148 -26.34 1.17 -9.20
C GLN A 148 -27.52 0.86 -10.12
N ALA A 149 -28.76 1.09 -9.68
CA ALA A 149 -29.97 0.79 -10.44
C ALA A 149 -29.98 1.36 -11.87
N PRO A 150 -29.57 2.62 -12.14
CA PRO A 150 -29.52 3.15 -13.51
C PRO A 150 -28.54 2.39 -14.42
N ALA A 151 -27.43 1.92 -13.87
CA ALA A 151 -26.43 1.16 -14.61
C ALA A 151 -26.87 -0.29 -14.86
N ALA A 152 -27.61 -0.89 -13.93
CA ALA A 152 -28.20 -2.22 -14.06
C ALA A 152 -29.29 -2.24 -15.15
N ILE A 153 -30.22 -1.28 -15.11
CA ILE A 153 -31.28 -1.11 -16.13
C ILE A 153 -30.68 -0.93 -17.52
N LYS A 154 -29.64 -0.11 -17.67
CA LYS A 154 -28.96 0.10 -18.95
C LYS A 154 -28.33 -1.17 -19.52
N ARG A 155 -28.06 -2.17 -18.68
CA ARG A 155 -27.41 -3.43 -19.03
C ARG A 155 -28.37 -4.63 -19.02
N ASP A 156 -29.66 -4.38 -18.80
CA ASP A 156 -30.71 -5.41 -18.69
C ASP A 156 -30.38 -6.47 -17.63
N ILE A 157 -29.87 -6.00 -16.48
CA ILE A 157 -29.54 -6.83 -15.31
C ILE A 157 -30.62 -6.59 -14.26
N ASP A 158 -31.28 -7.67 -13.85
CA ASP A 158 -32.28 -7.75 -12.76
C ASP A 158 -31.59 -7.97 -11.40
#